data_AF-A0A1P8YAM9-F1
#
_entry.id   AF-A0A1P8YAM9-F1
#
_cell.length_a   1.000
_cell.length_b   1.000
_cell.length_c   1.000
_cell.angle_alpha   90.00
_cell.angle_beta   90.00
_cell.angle_gamma   90.00
#
_symmetry.space_group_name_H-M   'P 1'
#
loop_
_entity.id
_entity.type
_entity.pdbx_description
1 polymer ?
#
loop_
_entity_poly.entity_id
_entity_poly.type
_entity_poly.pdbx_seq_one_letter_code
_entity_poly.pdbx_strand_id
1 'polypeptide(L)' 'MGRGRAKAKQTKVARELKYSSPSTNFDSLQKELSGGSSSSHRNGVLADQRSDDTASRWDDDENDDWRR' A
#
# COMPACT_ATOMS: atom_id res chain seq x y z
N MET A 1 24.39 16.98 -27.72
CA MET A 1 23.07 17.61 -27.96
C MET A 1 21.82 16.77 -27.61
N GLY A 2 21.91 15.52 -27.11
CA GLY A 2 20.73 14.65 -26.93
C GLY A 2 20.05 14.64 -25.55
N ARG A 3 20.66 15.19 -24.49
CA ARG A 3 20.16 15.05 -23.11
C ARG A 3 18.85 15.78 -22.82
N GLY A 4 18.61 16.94 -23.43
CA GLY A 4 17.40 17.75 -23.17
C GLY A 4 16.11 17.04 -23.59
N ARG A 5 16.13 16.32 -24.71
CA ARG A 5 14.98 15.56 -25.22
C ARG A 5 14.67 14.34 -24.34
N ALA A 6 15.71 13.62 -23.91
CA ALA A 6 15.54 12.50 -22.98
C ALA A 6 14.96 12.98 -21.64
N LYS A 7 15.48 14.08 -21.07
CA LYS A 7 14.96 14.65 -19.83
C LYS A 7 13.50 15.07 -19.95
N ALA A 8 13.12 15.73 -21.05
CA ALA A 8 11.73 16.12 -21.29
C ALA A 8 10.79 14.90 -21.39
N LYS A 9 11.21 13.83 -22.09
CA LYS A 9 10.44 12.58 -22.15
C LYS A 9 10.27 11.95 -20.76
N GLN A 10 11.33 11.89 -19.96
CA GLN A 10 11.28 11.33 -18.61
C GLN A 10 10.36 12.14 -17.68
N THR A 11 10.41 13.48 -17.72
CA THR A 11 9.51 14.32 -16.91
C THR A 11 8.05 14.14 -17.30
N LYS A 12 7.75 13.96 -18.60
CA LYS A 12 6.39 13.67 -19.07
C LYS A 12 5.88 12.34 -18.51
N VAL A 13 6.67 11.26 -18.65
CA VAL A 13 6.33 9.92 -18.14
C VAL A 13 6.17 9.94 -16.62
N ALA A 14 7.07 10.59 -15.89
CA ALA A 14 6.99 10.70 -14.44
C ALA A 14 5.73 11.45 -13.99
N ARG A 15 5.34 12.51 -14.70
CA ARG A 15 4.10 13.24 -14.42
C ARG A 15 2.88 12.37 -14.68
N GLU A 16 2.87 11.66 -15.79
CA GLU A 16 1.80 10.70 -16.12
C GLU A 16 1.68 9.63 -15.03
N LEU A 17 2.78 9.03 -14.59
CA LEU A 17 2.75 8.05 -13.50
C LEU A 17 2.32 8.64 -12.15
N LYS A 18 2.75 9.87 -11.83
CA LYS A 18 2.41 10.53 -10.56
C LYS A 18 0.94 10.92 -10.46
N TYR A 19 0.34 11.34 -11.58
CA TYR A 19 -1.03 11.86 -11.61
C TYR A 19 -2.02 10.96 -12.35
N SER A 20 -1.58 9.83 -12.88
CA SER A 20 -2.47 8.77 -13.37
C SER A 20 -3.07 8.08 -12.16
N SER A 21 -4.37 8.29 -11.95
CA SER A 21 -5.14 7.43 -11.07
C SER A 21 -5.32 6.08 -11.77
N PRO A 22 -4.86 4.96 -11.20
CA PRO A 22 -5.21 3.65 -11.73
C PRO A 22 -6.73 3.52 -11.80
N SER A 23 -7.26 3.03 -12.92
CA SER A 23 -8.68 2.68 -13.02
C SER A 23 -8.92 1.43 -12.15
N THR A 24 -9.54 1.62 -10.98
CA THR A 24 -9.94 0.51 -10.11
C THR A 24 -11.22 -0.13 -10.65
N ASN A 25 -11.19 -1.44 -10.86
CA ASN A 25 -12.40 -2.20 -11.22
C ASN A 25 -13.29 -2.36 -9.98
N PHE A 26 -14.28 -1.48 -9.84
CA PHE A 26 -15.20 -1.47 -8.70
C PHE A 26 -16.01 -2.77 -8.57
N ASP A 27 -16.36 -3.41 -9.69
CA ASP A 27 -17.10 -4.69 -9.69
C ASP A 27 -16.30 -5.82 -9.02
N SER A 28 -15.00 -5.90 -9.32
CA SER A 28 -14.09 -6.88 -8.70
C SER A 28 -13.94 -6.62 -7.20
N LEU A 29 -13.76 -5.35 -6.82
CA LEU A 29 -13.62 -4.94 -5.42
C LEU A 29 -14.88 -5.24 -4.61
N GLN A 30 -16.06 -4.94 -5.17
CA GLN A 30 -17.35 -5.23 -4.54
C GLN A 30 -17.56 -6.73 -4.35
N LYS A 31 -17.15 -7.56 -5.33
CA LYS A 31 -17.23 -9.02 -5.23
C LYS A 31 -16.30 -9.58 -4.14
N GLU A 32 -15.12 -9.03 -3.98
CA GLU A 32 -14.19 -9.41 -2.90
C GLU A 32 -14.72 -9.01 -1.52
N LEU A 33 -15.21 -7.77 -1.37
CA LEU A 33 -15.80 -7.28 -0.12
C LEU A 33 -17.06 -8.05 0.28
N SER A 34 -17.92 -8.38 -0.68
CA SER A 34 -19.13 -9.18 -0.42
C SER A 34 -18.85 -10.67 -0.24
N GLY A 35 -17.78 -11.21 -0.85
CA GLY A 35 -17.38 -12.62 -0.76
C GLY A 35 -16.41 -12.97 0.39
N GLY A 36 -15.84 -11.98 1.08
CA GLY A 36 -14.79 -12.15 2.09
C GLY A 36 -15.20 -12.84 3.40
N SER A 37 -16.49 -12.93 3.71
CA SER A 37 -16.95 -13.57 4.95
C SER A 37 -16.77 -15.11 4.94
N SER A 38 -16.79 -15.74 3.76
CA SER A 38 -16.80 -17.21 3.64
C SER A 38 -15.42 -17.86 3.57
N SER A 39 -14.33 -17.09 3.39
CA SER A 39 -12.96 -17.64 3.24
C SER A 39 -12.00 -17.28 4.38
N SER A 40 -12.48 -16.60 5.45
CA SER A 40 -11.62 -16.19 6.57
C SER A 40 -11.28 -17.34 7.55
N HIS A 41 -11.98 -18.49 7.45
CA HIS A 41 -11.83 -19.59 8.41
C HIS A 41 -10.55 -20.43 8.23
N ARG A 42 -9.74 -20.17 7.19
CA ARG A 42 -8.47 -20.90 6.95
C ARG A 42 -7.20 -20.09 7.24
N ASN A 43 -7.30 -18.77 7.45
CA ASN A 43 -6.14 -17.90 7.62
C ASN A 43 -6.01 -17.26 9.02
N GLY A 44 -7.00 -17.46 9.89
CA GLY A 44 -7.05 -16.83 11.21
C GLY A 44 -5.97 -17.27 12.21
N VAL A 45 -5.32 -18.42 11.98
CA VAL A 45 -4.33 -18.97 12.94
C VAL A 45 -2.94 -18.33 12.78
N LEU A 46 -2.59 -17.76 11.62
CA LEU A 46 -1.27 -17.15 11.38
C LEU A 46 -1.23 -15.62 11.60
N ALA A 47 -2.39 -14.95 11.57
CA ALA A 47 -2.46 -13.49 11.66
C ALA A 47 -2.27 -13.00 13.11
N ASP A 48 -2.80 -13.74 14.08
CA ASP A 48 -2.78 -13.37 15.50
C ASP A 48 -1.37 -13.29 16.08
N GLN A 49 -0.51 -14.28 15.80
CA GLN A 49 0.88 -14.29 16.29
C GLN A 49 1.79 -13.24 15.66
N ARG A 50 1.52 -12.82 14.42
CA ARG A 50 2.36 -11.84 13.74
C ARG A 50 2.04 -10.41 14.16
N SER A 51 0.80 -10.10 14.54
CA SER A 51 0.38 -8.73 14.84
C SER A 51 0.98 -8.17 16.12
N ASP A 52 1.15 -9.00 17.15
CA ASP A 52 1.62 -8.57 18.48
C ASP A 52 3.08 -8.06 18.44
N ASP A 53 3.99 -8.84 17.83
CA ASP A 53 5.42 -8.53 17.73
C ASP A 53 5.72 -7.26 16.90
N THR A 54 4.97 -7.02 15.82
CA THR A 54 5.13 -5.78 15.04
C THR A 54 4.54 -4.60 15.79
N ALA A 55 3.35 -4.75 16.39
CA ALA A 55 2.68 -3.65 17.08
C ALA A 55 3.55 -3.07 18.21
N SER A 56 4.20 -3.93 19.01
CA SER A 56 5.10 -3.48 20.08
C SER A 56 6.31 -2.69 19.59
N ARG A 57 6.85 -3.03 18.41
CA ARG A 57 8.03 -2.38 17.83
C ARG A 57 7.75 -0.96 17.31
N TRP A 58 6.53 -0.68 16.85
CA TRP A 58 6.15 0.66 16.38
C TRP A 58 5.74 1.58 17.53
N ASP A 59 5.15 1.03 18.58
CA ASP A 59 4.71 1.81 19.75
C ASP A 59 5.91 2.40 20.53
N ASP A 60 7.01 1.64 20.67
CA ASP A 60 8.22 2.08 21.38
C ASP A 60 8.96 3.23 20.65
N ASP A 61 9.20 3.07 19.34
CA ASP A 61 9.86 4.09 18.48
C ASP A 61 9.03 5.39 18.40
N GLU A 62 7.70 5.31 18.37
CA GLU A 62 6.83 6.49 18.29
C GLU A 62 6.76 7.22 19.65
N ASN A 63 6.67 6.49 20.77
CA ASN A 63 6.62 7.11 22.10
C ASN A 63 7.90 7.90 22.44
N ASP A 64 9.07 7.50 21.94
CA ASP A 64 10.34 8.18 22.18
C ASP A 64 10.54 9.45 21.32
N ASP A 65 10.04 9.48 20.09
CA ASP A 65 10.15 10.65 19.20
C ASP A 65 9.32 11.85 19.70
N TRP A 66 8.13 11.58 20.24
CA TRP A 66 7.23 12.62 20.79
C TRP A 66 7.63 13.15 22.18
N ARG A 67 8.55 12.48 22.89
CA ARG A 67 8.99 12.86 24.24
C ARG A 67 10.27 13.72 24.26
N ARG A 68 10.86 14.00 23.10
CA ARG A 68 12.13 14.73 22.95
C ARG A 68 11.99 16.25 22.89
#